data_AF-A0A8T5MLZ2-F1
#
_entry.id   AF-A0A8T5MLZ2-F1
#
_cell.length_a   1.000
_cell.length_b   1.000
_cell.length_c   1.000
_cell.angle_alpha   90.00
_cell.angle_beta   90.00
_cell.angle_gamma   90.00
#
_symmetry.space_group_name_H-M   'P 1'
#
loop_
_entity.id
_entity.type
_entity.pdbx_description
1 polymer ?
#
loop_
_entity_poly.entity_id
_entity_poly.type
_entity_poly.pdbx_seq_one_letter_code
_entity_poly.pdbx_strand_id
1 'polypeptide(L)' 'NLLPFRKLGAFVNTACPRISIDDAGKFKRPLITPVELEIVLGAREWEDYAIDEIRI' A
#
# COMPACT_ATOMS: atom_id res chain seq x y z
N ASN A 1 12.21 -7.77 5.11
CA ASN A 1 13.06 -6.73 5.74
C ASN A 1 13.35 -5.65 4.70
N LEU A 2 12.77 -4.45 4.84
CA LEU A 2 12.91 -3.32 3.89
C LEU A 2 14.04 -2.33 4.28
N LEU A 3 14.82 -2.64 5.33
CA LEU A 3 15.86 -1.76 5.87
C LEU A 3 16.97 -1.36 4.87
N PRO A 4 17.34 -2.17 3.85
CA PRO A 4 18.31 -1.72 2.84
C PRO A 4 17.82 -0.54 1.99
N PHE A 5 16.49 -0.35 1.87
CA PHE A 5 15.87 0.62 0.96
C PHE A 5 15.37 1.89 1.67
N ARG A 6 15.98 2.28 2.80
CA ARG A 6 15.57 3.43 3.63
C ARG A 6 15.47 4.78 2.91
N LYS A 7 16.15 4.93 1.77
CA LYS A 7 16.09 6.12 0.91
C LYS A 7 14.74 6.30 0.20
N LEU A 8 13.96 5.23 0.05
CA LEU A 8 12.63 5.29 -0.56
C LEU A 8 11.61 5.92 0.41
N GLY A 9 10.70 6.71 -0.16
CA GLY A 9 9.70 7.47 0.60
C GLY A 9 8.49 6.65 1.03
N ALA A 10 8.08 5.68 0.21
CA ALA A 10 6.96 4.77 0.43
C ALA A 10 7.17 3.46 -0.35
N PHE A 11 6.36 2.46 -0.05
CA PHE A 11 6.35 1.16 -0.70
C PHE A 11 4.94 0.80 -1.13
N VAL A 12 4.81 0.09 -2.26
CA VAL A 12 3.54 -0.45 -2.74
C VAL A 12 3.60 -1.97 -2.59
N ASN A 13 2.61 -2.53 -1.90
CA ASN A 13 2.48 -3.95 -1.66
C ASN A 13 1.48 -4.54 -2.67
N THR A 14 1.95 -5.38 -3.58
CA THR A 14 1.12 -6.13 -4.54
C THR A 14 0.90 -7.59 -4.11
N ALA A 15 1.30 -7.94 -2.89
CA ALA A 15 1.15 -9.28 -2.33
C ALA A 15 -0.11 -9.33 -1.46
N CYS A 16 -0.06 -9.99 -0.30
CA CYS A 16 -1.23 -10.07 0.56
C CYS A 16 -1.65 -8.67 1.05
N PRO A 17 -2.88 -8.22 0.74
CA PRO A 17 -3.35 -6.87 1.07
C PRO A 17 -3.44 -6.65 2.59
N ARG A 18 -3.64 -7.73 3.35
CA ARG A 18 -3.64 -7.69 4.83
C ARG A 18 -2.35 -7.17 5.43
N ILE A 19 -1.20 -7.30 4.75
CA ILE A 19 0.07 -6.78 5.29
C ILE A 19 0.07 -5.25 5.31
N SER A 20 -0.53 -4.61 4.28
CA SER A 20 -0.63 -3.15 4.23
C SER A 20 -1.60 -2.59 5.27
N ILE A 21 -2.55 -3.39 5.73
CA ILE A 21 -3.61 -2.98 6.67
C ILE A 21 -3.25 -3.38 8.11
N ASP A 22 -3.05 -4.67 8.37
CA ASP A 22 -2.84 -5.23 9.71
C ASP A 22 -1.44 -4.89 10.25
N ASP A 23 -0.43 -4.84 9.38
CA ASP A 23 0.98 -4.68 9.74
C ASP A 23 1.56 -3.30 9.42
N ALA A 24 0.72 -2.33 9.02
CA ALA A 24 1.13 -0.97 8.67
C ALA A 24 2.05 -0.33 9.72
N GLY A 25 1.70 -0.47 11.01
CA GLY A 25 2.44 0.11 12.13
C GLY A 25 3.84 -0.48 12.36
N LYS A 26 4.17 -1.63 11.75
CA LYS A 26 5.51 -2.25 11.85
C LYS A 26 6.51 -1.61 10.89
N PHE A 27 6.05 -0.88 9.87
CA PHE A 27 6.90 -0.26 8.87
C PHE A 27 7.10 1.23 9.18
N LYS A 28 8.36 1.69 9.14
CA LYS A 28 8.70 3.11 9.35
C LYS A 28 8.28 4.02 8.18
N ARG A 29 7.99 3.45 7.03
CA ARG A 29 7.59 4.15 5.80
C ARG A 29 6.20 3.66 5.41
N PRO A 30 5.38 4.49 4.75
CA PRO A 30 4.07 4.08 4.26
C PRO A 30 4.21 2.85 3.36
N LEU A 31 3.40 1.83 3.66
CA LEU A 31 3.24 0.63 2.84
C LEU A 31 1.79 0.63 2.38
N ILE A 32 1.57 0.97 1.12
CA ILE A 32 0.23 1.17 0.54
C ILE A 32 -0.12 0.04 -0.43
N THR A 33 -1.40 -0.14 -0.70
CA THR A 33 -1.95 -1.05 -1.72
C THR A 33 -1.93 -0.40 -3.11
N PRO A 34 -2.16 -1.18 -4.19
CA PRO A 34 -2.30 -0.61 -5.53
C PRO A 34 -3.49 0.35 -5.64
N VAL A 35 -4.60 0.08 -4.94
CA VAL A 35 -5.77 0.97 -4.91
C VAL A 35 -5.42 2.32 -4.29
N GLU A 36 -4.69 2.31 -3.17
CA GLU A 36 -4.22 3.55 -2.53
C GLU A 36 -3.20 4.29 -3.41
N LEU A 37 -2.38 3.58 -4.19
CA LEU A 37 -1.49 4.21 -5.17
C LEU A 37 -2.28 4.93 -6.27
N GLU A 38 -3.34 4.33 -6.80
CA GLU A 38 -4.22 4.97 -7.80
C GLU A 38 -4.78 6.29 -7.27
N ILE A 39 -5.17 6.33 -6.00
CA ILE A 39 -5.68 7.54 -5.34
C ILE A 39 -4.58 8.59 -5.20
N VAL A 40 -3.37 8.20 -4.78
CA VAL A 40 -2.22 9.11 -4.68
C VAL A 40 -1.83 9.71 -6.05
N LEU A 41 -2.00 8.94 -7.13
CA LEU A 41 -1.72 9.39 -8.50
C LEU A 41 -2.88 10.16 -9.14
N GLY A 42 -4.02 10.30 -8.47
CA GLY A 42 -5.22 10.95 -9.02
C GLY A 42 -5.91 10.13 -10.13
N ALA A 43 -5.62 8.83 -10.23
CA ALA A 43 -6.30 7.91 -11.14
C ALA A 43 -7.64 7.41 -10.57
N ARG A 44 -7.86 7.59 -9.26
CA ARG A 44 -9.06 7.20 -8.52
C ARG A 44 -9.36 8.25 -7.45
N GLU A 45 -10.63 8.55 -7.23
CA GLU A 45 -11.07 9.44 -6.15
C GLU A 45 -11.21 8.69 -4.82
N TRP A 46 -11.16 9.41 -3.69
CA TRP A 46 -11.30 8.80 -2.36
C TRP A 46 -12.67 8.19 -2.12
N GLU A 47 -13.70 8.72 -2.78
CA GLU A 47 -15.07 8.23 -2.76
C GLU A 47 -15.18 6.80 -3.33
N ASP A 48 -14.27 6.43 -4.23
CA ASP A 48 -14.21 5.11 -4.89
C ASP A 48 -13.20 4.17 -4.20
N TYR A 49 -12.85 4.44 -2.94
CA TYR A 49 -11.94 3.60 -2.18
C TYR A 49 -12.50 2.17 -2.03
N ALA A 50 -11.70 1.20 -2.40
CA ALA A 50 -12.00 -0.22 -2.26
C ALA A 50 -10.84 -0.94 -1.57
N ILE A 51 -11.16 -1.96 -0.78
CA ILE A 51 -10.14 -2.84 -0.21
C ILE A 51 -9.54 -3.66 -1.35
N ASP A 52 -8.21 -3.75 -1.39
CA ASP A 52 -7.50 -4.58 -2.35
C ASP A 52 -7.80 -6.06 -2.11
N GLU A 53 -8.29 -6.76 -3.15
CA GLU A 53 -8.76 -8.14 -3.10
C GLU A 53 -8.03 -9.00 -4.13
N ILE A 54 -7.47 -10.13 -3.69
CA ILE A 54 -6.94 -11.16 -4.59
C ILE A 54 -8.05 -12.19 -4.82
N ARG A 55 -8.58 -12.24 -6.04
CA ARG A 55 -9.57 -13.25 -6.46
C ARG A 55 -8.82 -14.50 -6.91
N ILE A 56 -9.08 -15.62 -6.25
CA ILE A 56 -8.52 -16.95 -6.56
C ILE A 56 -9.56 -17.75 -7.33
#